data_AF-A0A143YRA8-F1
#
_entry.id   AF-A0A143YRA8-F1
#
_cell.length_a   1.000
_cell.length_b   1.000
_cell.length_c   1.000
_cell.angle_alpha   90.00
_cell.angle_beta   90.00
_cell.angle_gamma   90.00
#
_symmetry.space_group_name_H-M   'P 1'
#
loop_
_entity.id
_entity.type
_entity.pdbx_description
1 polymer ?
#
loop_
_entity_poly.entity_id
_entity_poly.type
_entity_poly.pdbx_seq_one_letter_code
_entity_poly.pdbx_strand_id
1 'polypeptide(L)'
;MAFDKVTTLKGSGKKFQMNEQVKRYTLRDNGFEETKSGNFQFVRDLDTNTLNKQGLKVKIVVSDDLKTLKLSTTTSNGLKTVDVYGKETMADAREQLEFILDGLVERGVLMVISE
;
A
#
# COMPACT_ATOMS: atom_id res chain seq x y z
N MET A 1 2.73 -14.04 1.41
CA MET A 1 3.27 -12.99 2.29
C MET A 1 2.41 -12.93 3.54
N ALA A 2 3.05 -12.96 4.71
CA ALA A 2 2.41 -12.95 6.02
C ALA A 2 2.11 -11.51 6.46
N PHE A 3 1.30 -11.36 7.50
CA PHE A 3 1.09 -10.06 8.13
C PHE A 3 2.31 -9.73 8.97
N ASP A 4 2.86 -8.54 8.81
CA ASP A 4 4.03 -8.10 9.55
C ASP A 4 3.73 -6.79 10.27
N LYS A 5 4.40 -6.55 11.40
CA LYS A 5 4.32 -5.25 12.10
C LYS A 5 4.96 -4.14 11.27
N VAL A 6 6.04 -4.48 10.57
CA VAL A 6 6.80 -3.58 9.71
C VAL A 6 6.86 -4.19 8.32
N THR A 7 6.50 -3.42 7.30
CA THR A 7 6.54 -3.84 5.90
C THR A 7 7.44 -2.91 5.09
N THR A 8 8.02 -3.45 4.02
CA THR A 8 8.80 -2.68 3.04
C THR A 8 8.56 -3.26 1.66
N LEU A 9 8.70 -2.43 0.63
CA LEU A 9 8.70 -2.89 -0.75
C LEU A 9 10.14 -3.09 -1.19
N LYS A 10 10.39 -4.17 -1.92
CA LYS A 10 11.72 -4.46 -2.46
C LYS A 10 12.20 -3.24 -3.26
N GLY A 11 13.38 -2.73 -2.91
CA GLY A 11 14.00 -1.60 -3.59
C GLY A 11 13.52 -0.20 -3.15
N SER A 12 12.51 -0.07 -2.28
CA SER A 12 12.05 1.27 -1.84
C SER A 12 12.98 1.93 -0.82
N GLY A 13 13.66 1.13 0.01
CA GLY A 13 14.44 1.62 1.16
C GLY A 13 13.60 2.18 2.31
N LYS A 14 12.30 2.41 2.12
CA LYS A 14 11.35 2.86 3.15
C LYS A 14 10.75 1.67 3.91
N LYS A 15 10.64 1.78 5.22
CA LYS A 15 9.91 0.85 6.10
C LYS A 15 8.66 1.53 6.64
N PHE A 16 7.55 0.82 6.63
CA PHE A 16 6.25 1.33 7.06
C PHE A 16 5.65 0.43 8.13
N GLN A 17 4.94 1.04 9.07
CA GLN A 17 4.08 0.35 10.02
C GLN A 17 2.75 1.09 10.20
N MET A 18 1.80 0.44 10.87
CA MET A 18 0.56 1.09 11.30
C MET A 18 0.87 2.23 12.26
N ASN A 19 0.17 3.35 12.13
CA ASN A 19 0.25 4.41 13.14
C ASN A 19 -0.36 3.92 14.46
N GLU A 20 0.31 4.16 15.59
CA GLU A 20 -0.13 3.68 16.92
C GLU A 20 -1.50 4.20 17.34
N GLN A 21 -1.91 5.35 16.82
CA GLN A 21 -3.19 5.99 17.11
C GLN A 21 -4.26 5.72 16.05
N VAL A 22 -3.97 4.88 15.05
CA VAL A 22 -4.90 4.56 13.97
C VAL A 22 -6.17 3.93 14.53
N LYS A 23 -7.32 4.34 13.98
CA LYS A 23 -8.62 3.78 14.33
C LYS A 23 -9.32 3.26 13.09
N ARG A 24 -10.32 2.40 13.30
CA ARG A 24 -11.10 1.79 12.20
C ARG A 24 -11.74 2.84 11.29
N TYR A 25 -12.25 3.94 11.86
CA TYR A 25 -12.83 5.02 11.06
C TYR A 25 -11.77 5.75 10.24
N THR A 26 -10.55 5.95 10.76
CA THR A 26 -9.43 6.52 10.00
C THR A 26 -9.15 5.73 8.74
N LEU A 27 -9.18 4.39 8.79
CA LEU A 27 -9.00 3.56 7.59
C LEU A 27 -10.13 3.77 6.58
N ARG A 28 -11.39 3.78 7.02
CA ARG A 28 -12.56 3.98 6.14
C ARG A 28 -12.55 5.36 5.49
N ASP A 29 -12.23 6.41 6.25
CA ASP A 29 -12.11 7.79 5.75
C ASP A 29 -11.01 7.93 4.69
N ASN A 30 -10.00 7.06 4.76
CA ASN A 30 -8.89 6.97 3.80
C ASN A 30 -9.11 5.94 2.68
N GLY A 31 -10.35 5.47 2.52
CA GLY A 31 -10.75 4.64 1.39
C GLY A 31 -10.37 3.15 1.51
N PHE A 32 -10.09 2.67 2.72
CA PHE A 32 -10.04 1.24 3.01
C PHE A 32 -11.46 0.68 3.18
N GLU A 33 -11.66 -0.54 2.70
CA GLU A 33 -12.90 -1.28 2.85
C GLU A 33 -12.73 -2.42 3.84
N GLU A 34 -13.69 -2.58 4.75
CA GLU A 34 -13.71 -3.73 5.66
C GLU A 34 -14.20 -4.97 4.91
N THR A 35 -13.39 -6.03 4.97
CA THR A 35 -13.70 -7.33 4.39
C THR A 35 -14.61 -8.13 5.30
N LYS A 36 -15.25 -9.19 4.77
CA LYS A 36 -16.09 -10.08 5.58
C LYS A 36 -15.36 -10.73 6.75
N SER A 37 -14.03 -10.88 6.67
CA SER A 37 -13.21 -11.42 7.75
C SER A 37 -12.73 -10.36 8.74
N GLY A 38 -13.22 -9.12 8.68
CA GLY A 38 -12.88 -8.03 9.61
C GLY A 38 -11.57 -7.29 9.31
N ASN A 39 -10.75 -7.81 8.38
CA ASN A 39 -9.57 -7.11 7.89
C ASN A 39 -9.96 -5.90 7.04
N PHE A 40 -9.09 -4.90 6.93
CA PHE A 40 -9.27 -3.77 6.04
C PHE A 40 -8.41 -3.92 4.79
N GLN A 41 -8.97 -3.63 3.63
CA GLN A 41 -8.25 -3.66 2.36
C GLN A 41 -8.27 -2.31 1.67
N PHE A 42 -7.14 -1.93 1.09
CA PHE A 42 -7.03 -0.77 0.21
C PHE A 42 -6.39 -1.24 -1.09
N VAL A 43 -7.06 -0.98 -2.21
CA VAL A 43 -6.59 -1.31 -3.55
C VAL A 43 -6.73 -0.09 -4.44
N ARG A 44 -5.63 0.34 -5.06
CA ARG A 44 -5.63 1.45 -6.02
C ARG A 44 -4.76 1.13 -7.22
N ASP A 45 -5.15 1.65 -8.37
CA ASP A 45 -4.36 1.60 -9.58
C ASP A 45 -3.15 2.54 -9.46
N LEU A 46 -2.03 2.12 -10.03
CA LEU A 46 -0.79 2.90 -10.12
C LEU A 46 -0.57 3.48 -11.53
N ASP A 47 -1.48 3.20 -12.47
CA ASP A 47 -1.42 3.76 -13.81
C ASP A 47 -1.86 5.24 -13.78
N THR A 48 -0.93 6.14 -14.10
CA THR A 48 -1.20 7.58 -14.24
C THR A 48 -1.65 7.96 -15.65
N ASN A 49 -1.33 7.13 -16.65
CA ASN A 49 -1.63 7.37 -18.06
C ASN A 49 -2.79 6.48 -18.56
N THR A 50 -3.84 7.09 -19.10
CA THR A 50 -5.01 6.38 -19.63
C THR A 50 -4.74 5.64 -20.94
N LEU A 51 -3.72 6.04 -21.70
CA LEU A 51 -3.33 5.45 -22.98
C LEU A 51 -2.40 4.24 -22.83
N ASN A 52 -1.56 4.22 -21.78
CA ASN A 52 -0.61 3.15 -21.51
C ASN A 52 -0.81 2.60 -20.09
N LYS A 53 -1.88 1.82 -19.91
CA LYS A 53 -2.15 1.14 -18.65
C LYS A 53 -1.30 -0.12 -18.54
N GLN A 54 -0.32 -0.11 -17.64
CA GLN A 54 0.41 -1.32 -17.26
C GLN A 54 -0.45 -2.24 -16.38
N GLY A 55 -1.56 -1.70 -15.86
CA GLY A 55 -2.50 -2.42 -15.02
C GLY A 55 -1.93 -2.67 -13.64
N LEU A 56 -0.98 -1.87 -13.16
CA LEU A 56 -0.36 -2.11 -11.87
C LEU A 56 -1.25 -1.58 -10.74
N LYS A 57 -1.26 -2.30 -9.62
CA LYS A 57 -2.05 -1.96 -8.44
C LYS A 57 -1.21 -2.01 -7.18
N VAL A 58 -1.44 -1.08 -6.28
CA VAL A 58 -1.03 -1.22 -4.87
C VAL A 58 -2.16 -1.89 -4.09
N LYS A 59 -1.79 -2.85 -3.25
CA LYS A 59 -2.68 -3.53 -2.31
C LYS A 59 -2.10 -3.45 -0.92
N ILE A 60 -2.87 -2.87 -0.01
CA ILE A 60 -2.60 -2.83 1.42
C ILE A 60 -3.69 -3.61 2.13
N VAL A 61 -3.31 -4.55 3.01
CA VAL A 61 -4.25 -5.26 3.88
C VAL A 61 -3.83 -5.06 5.31
N VAL A 62 -4.73 -4.58 6.15
CA VAL A 62 -4.52 -4.36 7.59
C VAL A 62 -5.34 -5.39 8.37
N SER A 63 -4.74 -5.98 9.40
CA SER A 63 -5.43 -6.91 10.29
C SER A 63 -6.58 -6.23 11.05
N ASP A 64 -7.57 -7.01 11.47
CA ASP A 64 -8.73 -6.54 12.25
C ASP A 64 -8.37 -5.84 13.58
N ASP A 65 -7.23 -6.20 14.16
CA ASP A 65 -6.64 -5.61 15.37
C ASP A 65 -5.82 -4.33 15.11
N LEU A 66 -5.68 -3.93 13.84
CA LEU A 66 -4.93 -2.75 13.38
C LEU A 66 -3.43 -2.75 13.70
N LYS A 67 -2.84 -3.91 14.04
CA LYS A 67 -1.42 -4.00 14.46
C LYS A 67 -0.47 -4.42 13.35
N THR A 68 -0.98 -5.11 12.35
CA THR A 68 -0.15 -5.70 11.30
C THR A 68 -0.72 -5.38 9.94
N LEU A 69 0.18 -5.30 8.96
CA LEU A 69 -0.19 -4.98 7.60
C LEU A 69 0.57 -5.83 6.59
N LYS A 70 0.05 -5.84 5.37
CA LYS A 70 0.66 -6.37 4.16
C LYS A 70 0.65 -5.27 3.13
N LEU A 71 1.81 -4.94 2.57
CA LEU A 71 1.94 -4.01 1.45
C LEU A 71 2.51 -4.76 0.25
N SER A 72 1.85 -4.65 -0.90
CA SER A 72 2.31 -5.27 -2.14
C SER A 72 1.87 -4.48 -3.36
N THR A 73 2.71 -4.50 -4.39
CA THR A 73 2.41 -4.04 -5.74
C THR A 73 2.15 -5.26 -6.62
N THR A 74 1.10 -5.24 -7.43
CA THR A 74 0.62 -6.41 -8.18
C THR A 74 0.17 -6.04 -9.60
N THR A 75 0.07 -7.04 -10.47
CA THR A 75 -0.58 -6.92 -11.79
C THR A 75 -2.08 -6.65 -11.66
N SER A 76 -2.76 -6.36 -12.77
CA SER A 76 -4.16 -5.88 -12.79
C SER A 76 -5.16 -6.84 -12.15
N ASN A 77 -4.89 -8.14 -12.31
CA ASN A 77 -5.67 -9.22 -11.69
C ASN A 77 -5.37 -9.43 -10.19
N GLY A 78 -4.39 -8.71 -9.62
CA GLY A 78 -4.01 -8.79 -8.21
C GLY A 78 -3.25 -10.05 -7.80
N LEU A 79 -2.87 -10.91 -8.74
CA LEU A 79 -2.30 -12.24 -8.44
C LEU A 79 -0.77 -12.26 -8.40
N LYS A 80 -0.10 -11.57 -9.32
CA LYS A 80 1.36 -11.57 -9.41
C LYS A 80 1.91 -10.31 -8.76
N THR A 81 2.84 -10.48 -7.81
CA THR A 81 3.62 -9.37 -7.27
C THR A 81 4.56 -8.81 -8.33
N VAL A 82 4.68 -7.49 -8.38
CA VAL A 82 5.56 -6.76 -9.29
C VAL A 82 6.50 -5.88 -8.47
N ASP A 83 7.80 -5.93 -8.78
CA ASP A 83 8.79 -5.02 -8.22
C ASP A 83 8.79 -3.71 -9.02
N VAL A 84 8.18 -2.66 -8.47
CA VAL A 84 8.05 -1.36 -9.14
C VAL A 84 9.32 -0.50 -9.05
N TYR A 85 10.29 -0.87 -8.21
CA TYR A 85 11.58 -0.17 -8.10
C TYR A 85 12.65 -0.80 -8.99
N GLY A 86 12.41 -2.01 -9.51
CA GLY A 86 13.40 -2.76 -10.26
C GLY A 86 13.67 -2.31 -11.71
N LYS A 87 12.87 -1.40 -12.29
CA LYS A 87 13.03 -0.93 -13.68
C LYS A 87 12.63 0.53 -13.87
N GLU A 88 13.38 1.26 -14.69
CA GLU A 88 13.09 2.67 -15.05
C GLU A 88 11.74 2.85 -15.75
N THR A 89 11.28 1.86 -16.52
CA THR A 89 9.96 1.88 -17.18
C THR A 89 8.77 1.94 -16.20
N MET A 90 9.03 1.78 -14.90
CA MET A 90 8.05 1.83 -13.82
C MET A 90 8.06 3.17 -13.06
N ALA A 91 8.79 4.19 -13.57
CA ALA A 91 8.94 5.47 -12.90
C ALA A 91 7.60 6.12 -12.50
N ASP A 92 6.65 6.22 -13.43
CA ASP A 92 5.33 6.80 -13.18
C ASP A 92 4.54 6.02 -12.11
N ALA A 93 4.57 4.69 -12.18
CA ALA A 93 3.88 3.83 -11.20
C ALA A 93 4.52 3.93 -9.81
N ARG A 94 5.84 4.09 -9.74
CA ARG A 94 6.60 4.33 -8.52
C ARG A 94 6.25 5.70 -7.94
N GLU A 95 6.21 6.75 -8.74
CA GLU A 95 5.82 8.10 -8.28
C GLU A 95 4.40 8.09 -7.70
N GLN A 96 3.45 7.47 -8.41
CA GLN A 96 2.07 7.34 -7.93
C GLN A 96 1.97 6.52 -6.64
N LEU A 97 2.76 5.45 -6.52
CA LEU A 97 2.84 4.64 -5.31
C LEU A 97 3.34 5.47 -4.12
N GLU A 98 4.43 6.21 -4.30
CA GLU A 98 5.00 7.06 -3.25
C GLU A 98 4.01 8.14 -2.83
N PHE A 99 3.33 8.79 -3.77
CA PHE A 99 2.28 9.76 -3.48
C PHE A 99 1.15 9.17 -2.62
N ILE A 100 0.69 7.96 -2.94
CA ILE A 100 -0.33 7.25 -2.16
C ILE A 100 0.19 6.94 -0.74
N LEU A 101 1.41 6.42 -0.62
CA LEU A 101 1.97 6.02 0.67
C LEU A 101 2.24 7.23 1.57
N ASP A 102 2.82 8.30 1.04
CA ASP A 102 3.07 9.54 1.77
C ASP A 102 1.73 10.16 2.21
N GLY A 103 0.71 10.14 1.37
CA GLY A 103 -0.64 10.57 1.74
C GLY A 103 -1.28 9.73 2.86
N LEU A 104 -0.97 8.44 2.96
CA LEU A 104 -1.43 7.59 4.07
C LEU A 104 -0.64 7.87 5.37
N VAL A 105 0.62 8.28 5.26
CA VAL A 105 1.42 8.73 6.40
C VAL A 105 0.88 10.07 6.94
N GLU A 106 0.67 11.04 6.07
CA GLU A 106 0.14 12.36 6.44
C GLU A 106 -1.22 12.30 7.14
N ARG A 107 -2.08 11.37 6.70
CA ARG A 107 -3.43 11.19 7.26
C ARG A 107 -3.46 10.28 8.50
N GLY A 108 -2.29 9.90 9.02
CA GLY A 108 -2.16 9.12 10.25
C GLY A 108 -2.59 7.66 10.13
N VAL A 109 -2.60 7.09 8.91
CA VAL A 109 -2.84 5.65 8.71
C VAL A 109 -1.56 4.87 8.92
N LEU A 110 -0.48 5.34 8.29
CA LEU A 110 0.85 4.73 8.36
C LEU A 110 1.82 5.66 9.08
N MET A 111 2.97 5.10 9.46
CA MET A 111 4.15 5.88 9.82
C MET A 111 5.39 5.27 9.18
N VAL A 112 6.33 6.13 8.80
CA VAL A 112 7.65 5.72 8.30
C VAL A 112 8.53 5.41 9.50
N ILE A 113 9.27 4.31 9.43
CA ILE A 113 10.31 3.98 10.40
C ILE A 113 11.64 4.37 9.76
N SER A 114 12.24 5.45 10.25
CA SER A 114 13.66 5.73 10.04
C SER A 114 14.45 4.94 11.07
N GLU A 115 15.46 4.17 10.62
CA GLU A 115 16.49 3.62 11.51
C GLU A 115 17.36 4.74 12.08
#